data_AF-J2PRX2-F1
#
_entry.id   AF-J2PRX2-F1
#
_cell.length_a   1.000
_cell.length_b   1.000
_cell.length_c   1.000
_cell.angle_alpha   90.00
_cell.angle_beta   90.00
_cell.angle_gamma   90.00
#
_symmetry.space_group_name_H-M   'P 1'
#
loop_
_entity.id
_entity.type
_entity.pdbx_description
1 polymer ?
#
loop_
_entity_poly.entity_id
_entity_poly.type
_entity_poly.pdbx_seq_one_letter_code
_entity_poly.pdbx_strand_id
1 'polypeptide(L)'
;MDVKQVMKELGFLSWLAIFIGFQRGWMNSQEVIAFASDQYFSGKGSENDTLEELVSARYVKENEIKVALLMLADSDLDEETVLERWRLACLLSLSHAELSDEEKIARLQEVYADFDYPEDMRFCSIYSLGTKDPLIVMSEVVQKLEKELIGAG
;
A
#
# COMPACT_ATOMS: atom_id res chain seq x y z
N MET A 1 3.55 -6.47 -12.21
CA MET A 1 3.92 -6.72 -10.80
C MET A 1 2.70 -6.43 -9.93
N ASP A 2 2.50 -7.10 -8.79
CA ASP A 2 1.37 -6.85 -7.89
C ASP A 2 1.76 -5.81 -6.82
N VAL A 3 0.84 -4.91 -6.45
CA VAL A 3 1.12 -3.81 -5.49
C VAL A 3 1.69 -4.32 -4.16
N LYS A 4 1.17 -5.45 -3.64
CA LYS A 4 1.63 -6.02 -2.36
C LYS A 4 3.03 -6.60 -2.50
N GLN A 5 3.37 -7.14 -3.67
CA GLN A 5 4.73 -7.57 -3.98
C GLN A 5 5.69 -6.38 -3.97
N VAL A 6 5.30 -5.23 -4.55
CA VAL A 6 6.09 -3.99 -4.48
C VAL A 6 6.28 -3.52 -3.04
N MET A 7 5.20 -3.49 -2.24
CA MET A 7 5.28 -3.14 -0.82
C MET A 7 6.25 -4.04 -0.05
N LYS A 8 6.28 -5.34 -0.37
CA LYS A 8 7.20 -6.30 0.24
C LYS A 8 8.64 -6.05 -0.18
N GLU A 9 8.91 -5.84 -1.47
CA GLU A 9 10.25 -5.60 -2.02
C GLU A 9 10.88 -4.31 -1.50
N LEU A 10 10.07 -3.26 -1.31
CA LEU A 10 10.50 -2.00 -0.73
C LEU A 10 10.62 -2.03 0.81
N GLY A 11 10.26 -3.14 1.46
CA GLY A 11 10.29 -3.27 2.92
C GLY A 11 9.24 -2.40 3.63
N PHE A 12 8.18 -2.00 2.93
CA PHE A 12 7.14 -1.10 3.45
C PHE A 12 6.04 -1.81 4.25
N LEU A 13 5.98 -3.14 4.23
CA LEU A 13 4.99 -3.91 4.99
C LEU A 13 5.28 -3.88 6.50
N SER A 14 4.54 -3.03 7.22
CA SER A 14 4.40 -3.01 8.67
C SER A 14 2.98 -3.37 9.09
N TRP A 15 2.74 -3.64 10.36
CA TRP A 15 1.38 -3.89 10.87
C TRP A 15 0.40 -2.74 10.56
N LEU A 16 0.86 -1.49 10.67
CA LEU A 16 0.06 -0.33 10.28
C LEU A 16 -0.23 -0.32 8.76
N ALA A 17 0.73 -0.71 7.91
CA ALA A 17 0.52 -0.81 6.47
C ALA A 17 -0.52 -1.89 6.12
N ILE A 18 -0.48 -3.03 6.82
CA ILE A 18 -1.48 -4.10 6.66
C ILE A 18 -2.86 -3.63 7.14
N PHE A 19 -2.93 -2.94 8.29
CA PHE A 19 -4.17 -2.36 8.80
C PHE A 19 -4.82 -1.40 7.78
N ILE A 20 -4.06 -0.43 7.27
CA ILE A 20 -4.55 0.54 6.29
C ILE A 20 -4.95 -0.15 4.98
N GLY A 21 -4.13 -1.08 4.48
CA GLY A 21 -4.42 -1.85 3.27
C GLY A 21 -5.70 -2.67 3.40
N PHE A 22 -5.94 -3.29 4.56
CA PHE A 22 -7.17 -4.02 4.84
C PHE A 22 -8.38 -3.08 4.96
N GLN A 23 -8.23 -1.94 5.62
CA GLN A 23 -9.30 -0.95 5.77
C GLN A 23 -9.74 -0.35 4.44
N ARG A 24 -8.79 -0.09 3.52
CA ARG A 24 -9.04 0.45 2.18
C ARG A 24 -9.45 -0.63 1.16
N GLY A 25 -9.43 -1.91 1.55
CA GLY A 25 -9.79 -3.03 0.67
C GLY A 25 -8.71 -3.41 -0.36
N TRP A 26 -7.49 -2.87 -0.21
CA TRP A 26 -6.32 -3.24 -1.03
C TRP A 26 -5.76 -4.61 -0.64
N MET A 27 -6.06 -5.05 0.59
CA MET A 27 -5.76 -6.38 1.09
C MET A 27 -7.02 -7.09 1.57
N ASN A 28 -7.07 -8.40 1.37
CA ASN A 28 -8.11 -9.26 1.91
C ASN A 28 -7.67 -10.04 3.15
N SER A 29 -8.59 -10.73 3.81
CA SER A 29 -8.32 -11.47 5.04
C SER A 29 -7.30 -12.60 4.88
N GLN A 30 -7.27 -13.28 3.73
CA GLN A 30 -6.30 -14.35 3.47
C GLN A 30 -4.87 -13.78 3.41
N GLU A 31 -4.71 -12.59 2.83
CA GLU A 31 -3.42 -11.91 2.71
C GLU A 31 -2.93 -11.40 4.07
N VAL A 32 -3.85 -10.90 4.90
CA VAL A 32 -3.56 -10.53 6.29
C VAL A 32 -3.05 -11.75 7.08
N ILE A 33 -3.74 -12.89 6.98
CA ILE A 33 -3.37 -14.14 7.68
C ILE A 33 -2.04 -14.66 7.17
N ALA A 34 -1.76 -14.57 5.87
CA ALA A 34 -0.47 -14.96 5.29
C ALA A 34 0.67 -14.09 5.84
N PHE A 35 0.49 -12.78 5.88
CA PHE A 35 1.48 -11.88 6.49
C PHE A 35 1.70 -12.19 7.98
N ALA A 36 0.62 -12.42 8.74
CA ALA A 36 0.70 -12.76 10.15
C ALA A 36 1.45 -14.07 10.39
N SER A 37 1.20 -15.07 9.54
CA SER A 37 1.89 -16.37 9.59
C SER A 37 3.39 -16.20 9.34
N ASP A 38 3.76 -15.41 8.32
CA ASP A 38 5.16 -15.11 8.02
C ASP A 38 5.87 -14.44 9.22
N GLN A 39 5.22 -13.46 9.88
CA GLN A 39 5.79 -12.83 11.08
C GLN A 39 5.96 -13.85 12.21
N TYR A 40 4.91 -14.60 12.53
CA TYR A 40 4.90 -15.57 13.63
C TYR A 40 5.96 -16.66 13.44
N PHE A 41 6.03 -17.29 12.26
CA PHE A 41 6.98 -18.37 11.99
C PHE A 41 8.42 -17.87 11.80
N SER A 42 8.62 -16.58 11.50
CA SER A 42 9.95 -15.97 11.52
C SER A 42 10.48 -15.67 12.94
N GLY A 43 9.68 -15.95 13.98
CA GLY A 43 10.00 -15.64 15.38
C GLY A 43 9.80 -14.18 15.75
N LYS A 44 9.26 -13.35 14.83
CA LYS A 44 8.95 -11.95 15.10
C LYS A 44 7.59 -11.87 15.80
N GLY A 45 7.61 -11.53 17.08
CA GLY A 45 6.39 -11.34 17.86
C GLY A 45 5.64 -12.64 18.20
N SER A 46 6.31 -13.80 18.16
CA SER A 46 5.70 -15.10 18.46
C SER A 46 5.16 -15.24 19.90
N GLU A 47 5.52 -14.31 20.79
CA GLU A 47 4.98 -14.21 22.16
C GLU A 47 3.73 -13.32 22.25
N ASN A 48 3.25 -12.77 21.14
CA ASN A 48 2.07 -11.92 21.10
C ASN A 48 0.80 -12.75 20.89
N ASP A 49 -0.04 -12.85 21.92
CA ASP A 49 -1.31 -13.59 21.87
C ASP A 49 -2.23 -13.14 20.71
N THR A 50 -2.25 -11.84 20.39
CA THR A 50 -3.07 -11.32 19.27
C THR A 50 -2.56 -11.85 17.93
N LEU A 51 -1.24 -11.99 17.78
CA LEU A 51 -0.64 -12.57 16.58
C LEU A 51 -0.98 -14.06 16.48
N GLU A 52 -0.89 -14.81 17.58
CA GLU A 52 -1.26 -16.24 17.62
C GLU A 52 -2.75 -16.44 17.26
N GLU A 53 -3.64 -15.60 17.78
CA GLU A 53 -5.07 -15.63 17.46
C GLU A 53 -5.36 -15.34 15.98
N LEU A 54 -4.61 -14.40 15.38
CA LEU A 54 -4.73 -14.05 13.96
C LEU A 54 -4.26 -15.20 13.06
N VAL A 55 -3.13 -15.84 13.39
CA VAL A 55 -2.56 -16.98 12.63
C VAL A 55 -3.43 -18.22 12.75
N SER A 56 -4.02 -18.47 13.92
CA SER A 56 -4.93 -19.60 14.13
C SER A 56 -6.31 -19.43 13.44
N ALA A 57 -6.49 -18.35 12.67
CA ALA A 57 -7.71 -18.00 11.95
C ALA A 57 -8.95 -17.99 12.85
N ARG A 58 -8.77 -17.64 14.14
CA ARG A 58 -9.88 -17.54 15.10
C ARG A 58 -10.78 -16.35 14.83
N TYR A 59 -10.26 -15.32 14.16
CA TYR A 59 -11.05 -14.19 13.69
C TYR A 59 -11.71 -14.54 12.37
N VAL A 60 -13.04 -14.62 12.38
CA VAL A 60 -13.85 -14.99 11.20
C VAL A 60 -14.50 -13.75 10.58
N LYS A 61 -14.58 -12.64 11.35
CA LYS A 61 -15.24 -11.40 10.92
C LYS A 61 -14.23 -10.30 10.67
N GLU A 62 -14.49 -9.48 9.65
CA GLU A 62 -13.62 -8.35 9.27
C GLU A 62 -13.36 -7.37 10.43
N ASN A 63 -14.36 -7.09 11.27
CA ASN A 63 -14.18 -6.19 12.40
C ASN A 63 -13.23 -6.75 13.46
N GLU A 64 -13.22 -8.06 13.66
CA GLU A 64 -12.32 -8.72 14.60
C GLU A 64 -10.87 -8.64 14.07
N ILE A 65 -10.69 -8.87 12.77
CA ILE A 65 -9.40 -8.70 12.09
C ILE A 65 -8.90 -7.25 12.19
N LYS A 66 -9.78 -6.24 12.00
CA LYS A 66 -9.41 -4.82 12.14
C LYS A 66 -8.91 -4.49 13.54
N VAL A 67 -9.61 -4.97 14.57
CA VAL A 67 -9.20 -4.74 15.97
C VAL A 67 -7.86 -5.40 16.25
N ALA A 68 -7.65 -6.65 15.83
CA ALA A 68 -6.38 -7.34 16.00
C ALA A 68 -5.22 -6.61 15.29
N LEU A 69 -5.44 -6.17 14.05
CA LEU A 69 -4.45 -5.39 13.29
C LEU A 69 -4.12 -4.06 13.96
N LEU A 70 -5.11 -3.37 14.53
CA LEU A 70 -4.88 -2.13 15.26
C LEU A 70 -4.07 -2.36 16.55
N MET A 71 -4.28 -3.47 17.24
CA MET A 71 -3.50 -3.84 18.43
C MET A 71 -2.05 -4.24 18.09
N LEU A 72 -1.82 -4.78 16.89
CA LEU A 72 -0.50 -5.13 16.38
C LEU A 72 0.25 -3.95 15.74
N ALA A 73 -0.49 -2.94 15.28
CA ALA A 73 0.08 -1.73 14.69
C ALA A 73 0.90 -0.97 15.73
N ASP A 74 2.21 -0.87 15.49
CA ASP A 74 3.11 -0.07 16.31
C ASP A 74 2.90 1.42 16.06
N SER A 75 3.16 2.25 17.07
CA SER A 75 2.89 3.70 17.07
C SER A 75 3.94 4.55 16.35
N ASP A 76 5.01 3.94 15.85
CA ASP A 76 6.20 4.66 15.38
C ASP A 76 6.10 5.20 13.94
N LEU A 77 5.10 4.76 13.17
CA LEU A 77 4.83 5.29 11.83
C LEU A 77 3.50 6.05 11.85
N ASP A 78 3.50 7.25 11.27
CA ASP A 78 2.26 7.98 11.03
C ASP A 78 1.52 7.42 9.80
N GLU A 79 0.20 7.59 9.80
CA GLU A 79 -0.69 7.09 8.74
C GLU A 79 -0.40 7.72 7.38
N GLU A 80 0.02 9.00 7.33
CA GLU A 80 0.30 9.71 6.09
C GLU A 80 1.50 9.09 5.36
N THR A 81 2.61 8.88 6.07
CA THR A 81 3.79 8.17 5.53
C THR A 81 3.43 6.79 4.99
N VAL A 82 2.56 6.05 5.68
CA VAL A 82 2.14 4.70 5.23
C VAL A 82 1.24 4.77 3.98
N LEU A 83 0.37 5.77 3.89
CA LEU A 83 -0.42 6.02 2.69
C LEU A 83 0.48 6.39 1.50
N GLU A 84 1.52 7.21 1.70
CA GLU A 84 2.47 7.54 0.64
C GLU A 84 3.25 6.32 0.15
N ARG A 85 3.61 5.38 1.05
CA ARG A 85 4.22 4.09 0.70
C ARG A 85 3.31 3.24 -0.19
N TRP A 86 2.03 3.12 0.18
CA TRP A 86 1.03 2.45 -0.65
C TRP A 86 0.86 3.13 -2.01
N ARG A 87 0.84 4.46 -2.03
CA ARG A 87 0.75 5.25 -3.27
C ARG A 87 1.91 4.97 -4.20
N LEU A 88 3.14 5.00 -3.68
CA LEU A 88 4.34 4.68 -4.44
C LEU A 88 4.26 3.25 -5.00
N ALA A 89 3.87 2.27 -4.18
CA ALA A 89 3.71 0.89 -4.62
C ALA A 89 2.68 0.74 -5.74
N CYS A 90 1.54 1.43 -5.67
CA CYS A 90 0.53 1.45 -6.73
C CYS A 90 1.09 2.03 -8.04
N LEU A 91 1.80 3.16 -7.97
CA LEU A 91 2.36 3.81 -9.16
C LEU A 91 3.48 2.98 -9.80
N LEU A 92 4.34 2.36 -9.00
CA LEU A 92 5.37 1.43 -9.49
C LEU A 92 4.75 0.15 -10.06
N SER A 93 3.71 -0.39 -9.43
CA SER A 93 2.99 -1.54 -9.95
C SER A 93 2.39 -1.24 -11.32
N LEU A 94 1.82 -0.04 -11.48
CA LEU A 94 1.21 0.42 -12.72
C LEU A 94 2.23 0.72 -13.81
N SER A 95 3.38 1.34 -13.48
CA SER A 95 4.44 1.62 -14.44
C SER A 95 4.98 0.33 -15.09
N HIS A 96 5.16 -0.72 -14.28
CA HIS A 96 5.61 -2.05 -14.71
C HIS A 96 4.51 -2.95 -15.27
N ALA A 97 3.26 -2.51 -15.32
CA ALA A 97 2.18 -3.31 -15.87
C ALA A 97 2.33 -3.44 -17.40
N GLU A 98 2.08 -4.64 -17.94
CA GLU A 98 2.01 -4.90 -19.38
C GLU A 98 0.63 -4.48 -19.91
N LEU A 99 0.36 -3.18 -19.84
CA LEU A 99 -0.87 -2.53 -20.30
C LEU A 99 -0.52 -1.51 -21.37
N SER A 100 -1.48 -1.22 -22.25
CA SER A 100 -1.37 -0.07 -23.15
C SER A 100 -1.34 1.25 -22.37
N ASP A 101 -0.83 2.31 -22.99
CA ASP A 101 -0.78 3.63 -22.35
C ASP A 101 -2.17 4.14 -21.96
N GLU A 102 -3.19 3.89 -22.79
CA GLU A 102 -4.58 4.25 -22.51
C GLU A 102 -5.11 3.53 -21.25
N GLU A 103 -4.85 2.22 -21.14
CA GLU A 103 -5.22 1.44 -19.97
C GLU A 103 -4.46 1.90 -18.71
N LYS A 104 -3.17 2.24 -18.84
CA LYS A 104 -2.39 2.78 -17.73
C LYS A 104 -2.95 4.12 -17.26
N ILE A 105 -3.30 5.01 -18.18
CA ILE A 105 -3.89 6.31 -17.86
C ILE A 105 -5.24 6.15 -17.17
N ALA A 106 -6.08 5.20 -17.61
CA ALA A 106 -7.35 4.89 -16.95
C ALA A 106 -7.14 4.41 -15.50
N ARG A 107 -6.23 3.45 -15.29
CA ARG A 107 -5.86 2.98 -13.95
C ARG A 107 -5.22 4.05 -13.09
N LEU A 108 -4.47 4.97 -13.69
CA LEU A 108 -3.89 6.11 -12.98
C LEU A 108 -4.99 7.04 -12.44
N GLN A 109 -6.15 7.14 -13.09
CA GLN A 109 -7.30 7.89 -12.54
C GLN A 109 -7.91 7.19 -11.32
N GLU A 110 -7.97 5.85 -11.33
CA GLU A 110 -8.42 5.06 -10.18
C GLU A 110 -7.48 5.29 -8.99
N VAL A 111 -6.17 5.17 -9.20
CA VAL A 111 -5.17 5.47 -8.15
C VAL A 111 -5.31 6.92 -7.67
N TYR A 112 -5.49 7.89 -8.57
CA TYR A 112 -5.67 9.28 -8.17
C TYR A 112 -6.87 9.48 -7.23
N ALA A 113 -7.98 8.80 -7.49
CA ALA A 113 -9.17 8.85 -6.65
C ALA A 113 -9.02 8.06 -5.33
N ASP A 114 -8.40 6.89 -5.37
CA ASP A 114 -8.20 6.01 -4.19
C ASP A 114 -7.37 6.68 -3.09
N PHE A 115 -6.49 7.61 -3.47
CA PHE A 115 -5.66 8.41 -2.57
C PHE A 115 -6.21 9.82 -2.31
N ASP A 116 -7.51 10.03 -2.53
CA ASP A 116 -8.22 11.27 -2.20
C ASP A 116 -7.71 12.51 -2.98
N TYR A 117 -7.33 12.30 -4.26
CA TYR A 117 -6.95 13.34 -5.22
C TYR A 117 -5.74 14.21 -4.82
N PRO A 118 -4.56 13.62 -4.54
CA PRO A 118 -3.40 14.36 -4.07
C PRO A 118 -2.88 15.40 -5.09
N GLU A 119 -2.56 16.61 -4.61
CA GLU A 119 -2.26 17.75 -5.51
C GLU A 119 -1.06 17.49 -6.44
N ASP A 120 -0.05 16.72 -6.01
CA ASP A 120 1.12 16.38 -6.83
C ASP A 120 0.79 15.43 -8.00
N MET A 121 -0.36 14.74 -7.97
CA MET A 121 -0.88 13.93 -9.08
C MET A 121 -1.93 14.65 -9.92
N ARG A 122 -2.25 15.91 -9.65
CA ARG A 122 -3.30 16.65 -10.35
C ARG A 122 -3.14 16.63 -11.88
N PHE A 123 -1.90 16.68 -12.36
CA PHE A 123 -1.59 16.65 -13.80
C PHE A 123 -1.52 15.23 -14.40
N CYS A 124 -1.70 14.19 -13.58
CA CYS A 124 -1.95 12.83 -14.06
C CYS A 124 -3.38 12.69 -14.60
N SER A 125 -4.27 13.64 -14.31
CA SER A 125 -5.64 13.55 -14.82
C SER A 125 -5.73 13.92 -16.30
N ILE A 126 -6.48 13.13 -17.07
CA ILE A 126 -6.84 13.45 -18.46
C ILE A 126 -7.69 14.72 -18.58
N TYR A 127 -8.31 15.15 -17.47
CA TYR A 127 -9.07 16.40 -17.38
C TYR A 127 -8.20 17.59 -16.97
N SER A 128 -6.91 17.36 -16.70
CA SER A 128 -6.01 18.45 -16.37
C SER A 128 -5.76 19.30 -17.62
N LEU A 129 -5.65 20.62 -17.43
CA LEU A 129 -5.23 21.55 -18.48
C LEU A 129 -3.71 21.51 -18.71
N GLY A 130 -3.03 20.47 -18.21
CA GLY A 130 -1.59 20.29 -18.36
C GLY A 130 -1.20 19.96 -19.79
N THR A 131 0.01 20.34 -20.18
CA THR A 131 0.57 20.04 -21.50
C THR A 131 1.48 18.80 -21.50
N LYS A 132 1.72 18.21 -20.32
CA LYS A 132 2.55 17.03 -20.16
C LYS A 132 1.70 15.77 -20.24
N ASP A 133 2.28 14.71 -20.80
CA ASP A 133 1.69 13.38 -20.80
C ASP A 133 1.49 12.88 -19.34
N PRO A 134 0.30 12.37 -18.97
CA PRO A 134 0.03 11.85 -17.63
C PRO A 134 1.04 10.81 -17.12
N LEU A 135 1.59 9.96 -18.00
CA LEU A 135 2.57 8.93 -17.62
C LEU A 135 3.94 9.56 -17.35
N ILE A 136 4.28 10.68 -18.00
CA ILE A 136 5.48 11.46 -17.64
C ILE A 136 5.29 12.07 -16.26
N VAL A 137 4.14 12.69 -15.98
CA VAL A 137 3.85 13.25 -14.65
C VAL A 137 3.88 12.16 -13.58
N MET A 138 3.30 10.99 -13.85
CA MET A 138 3.37 9.83 -12.96
C MET A 138 4.82 9.46 -12.64
N SER A 139 5.71 9.44 -13.64
CA SER A 139 7.13 9.16 -13.42
C SER A 139 7.82 10.21 -12.55
N GLU A 140 7.44 11.49 -12.66
CA GLU A 140 7.96 12.57 -11.80
C GLU A 140 7.50 12.38 -10.34
N VAL A 141 6.23 12.00 -10.13
CA VAL A 141 5.68 11.70 -8.79
C VAL A 141 6.38 10.48 -8.17
N VAL A 142 6.61 9.42 -8.95
CA VAL A 142 7.37 8.24 -8.49
C VAL A 142 8.76 8.64 -8.01
N GLN A 143 9.50 9.42 -8.81
CA GLN A 143 10.86 9.86 -8.43
C GLN A 143 10.87 10.70 -7.15
N LYS A 144 9.88 11.57 -6.97
CA LYS A 144 9.71 12.36 -5.74
C LYS A 144 9.49 11.45 -4.53
N LEU A 145 8.51 10.55 -4.62
CA LEU A 145 8.16 9.62 -3.55
C LEU A 145 9.31 8.66 -3.20
N GLU A 146 10.02 8.13 -4.20
CA GLU A 146 11.20 7.28 -3.98
C GLU A 146 12.28 8.05 -3.21
N LYS A 147 12.53 9.31 -3.56
CA LYS A 147 13.50 10.15 -2.86
C LYS A 147 13.10 10.40 -1.41
N GLU A 148 11.83 10.66 -1.15
CA GLU A 148 11.31 10.96 0.18
C GLU A 148 11.27 9.71 1.09
N LEU A 149 10.84 8.56 0.54
CA LEU A 149 10.57 7.35 1.31
C LEU A 149 11.73 6.35 1.38
N ILE A 150 12.62 6.35 0.38
CA ILE A 150 13.74 5.41 0.25
C ILE A 150 15.08 6.15 0.35
N GLY A 151 15.14 7.37 -0.20
CA GLY A 151 16.34 8.21 -0.19
C GLY A 151 16.67 8.92 1.12
N ALA A 152 15.78 8.87 2.12
CA ALA A 152 16.04 9.37 3.47
C ALA A 152 16.82 8.32 4.30
N GLY A 153 18.08 8.11 3.93
CA GLY A 153 19.09 7.35 4.69
C GLY A 153 20.22 8.24 5.16
#